data_AF-A0A8S8YNJ9-F1
#
_entry.id   AF-A0A8S8YNJ9-F1
#
_cell.length_a   1.000
_cell.length_b   1.000
_cell.length_c   1.000
_cell.angle_alpha   90.00
_cell.angle_beta   90.00
_cell.angle_gamma   90.00
#
_symmetry.space_group_name_H-M   'P 1'
#
loop_
_entity.id
_entity.type
_entity.pdbx_description
1 polymer ?
#
loop_
_entity_poly.entity_id
_entity_poly.type
_entity_poly.pdbx_seq_one_letter_code
_entity_poly.pdbx_strand_id
1 'polypeptide(L)'
;MYRNELSGTLAGLLRVRMLSMNDAHVYCTLDQVASEVRSNVRMAQEYYETFGFDDYDFRLSLWDPDNKDKYIDQPENWEATQNHLREIMDGLGVEYTEAVGEAAFYGPKIDIQFRTALGREESMSTIQLDFAAKERFGLSYMDETGNENGEVFVIHRAPLSTHERFVAFLLGAVGWKSTYLAFPGASSGNHHLGEAQGVCRARKRGL
;
A
#
# COMPACT_ATOMS: atom_id res chain seq x y z
N MET A 1 -9.45 3.10 -10.86
CA MET A 1 -10.19 4.21 -10.21
C MET A 1 -9.95 5.50 -10.99
N TYR A 2 -10.90 6.44 -10.98
CA TYR A 2 -10.69 7.81 -11.46
C TYR A 2 -10.90 8.81 -10.32
N ARG A 3 -10.06 9.84 -10.24
CA ARG A 3 -10.19 10.96 -9.29
C ARG A 3 -10.23 12.29 -10.04
N ASN A 4 -11.18 13.15 -9.72
CA ASN A 4 -11.28 14.49 -10.31
C ASN A 4 -10.30 15.46 -9.63
N GLU A 5 -9.01 15.19 -9.80
CA GLU A 5 -7.93 16.03 -9.27
C GLU A 5 -7.92 17.40 -9.97
N LEU A 6 -7.66 18.45 -9.18
CA LEU A 6 -7.50 19.81 -9.68
C LEU A 6 -6.40 19.84 -10.75
N SER A 7 -6.66 20.49 -11.88
CA SER A 7 -5.74 20.50 -13.03
C SER A 7 -4.34 21.00 -12.67
N GLY A 8 -4.23 21.98 -11.78
CA GLY A 8 -2.95 22.52 -11.30
C GLY A 8 -2.15 21.60 -10.36
N THR A 9 -2.71 20.45 -9.97
CA THR A 9 -2.05 19.50 -9.05
C THR A 9 -1.51 18.26 -9.75
N LEU A 10 -1.83 18.08 -11.04
CA LEU A 10 -1.34 16.94 -11.80
C LEU A 10 0.18 17.01 -11.96
N ALA A 11 0.86 15.89 -11.74
CA ALA A 11 2.32 15.82 -11.72
C ALA A 11 2.82 14.49 -12.29
N GLY A 12 3.14 14.48 -13.59
CA GLY A 12 3.69 13.32 -14.28
C GLY A 12 2.89 12.04 -13.99
N LEU A 13 3.57 11.02 -13.46
CA LEU A 13 2.96 9.78 -12.99
C LEU A 13 2.68 9.77 -11.47
N LEU A 14 3.18 10.76 -10.72
CA LEU A 14 3.00 10.86 -9.26
C LEU A 14 1.56 11.24 -8.87
N ARG A 15 0.93 12.09 -9.70
CA ARG A 15 -0.46 12.56 -9.49
C ARG A 15 -1.22 12.64 -10.82
N VAL A 16 -2.10 11.68 -11.02
CA VAL A 16 -2.88 11.47 -12.25
C VAL A 16 -4.38 11.33 -11.93
N ARG A 17 -5.23 11.45 -12.95
CA ARG A 17 -6.70 11.29 -12.80
C ARG A 17 -7.16 9.84 -12.92
N MET A 18 -6.45 9.01 -13.69
CA MET A 18 -6.74 7.58 -13.84
C MET A 18 -5.68 6.82 -13.08
N LEU A 19 -6.11 5.98 -12.14
CA LEU A 19 -5.25 5.26 -11.22
C LEU A 19 -5.57 3.77 -11.30
N SER A 20 -4.55 2.96 -11.52
CA SER A 20 -4.65 1.51 -11.42
C SER A 20 -3.93 1.06 -10.16
N MET A 21 -4.60 0.43 -9.20
CA MET A 21 -4.03 0.07 -7.91
C MET A 21 -3.99 -1.45 -7.77
N ASN A 22 -2.92 -1.99 -7.15
CA ASN A 22 -2.92 -3.38 -6.68
C ASN A 22 -3.72 -3.47 -5.38
N ASP A 23 -5.00 -3.13 -5.49
CA ASP A 23 -5.93 -3.04 -4.38
C ASP A 23 -6.50 -4.42 -4.05
N ALA A 24 -6.63 -4.72 -2.77
CA ALA A 24 -7.31 -5.93 -2.31
C ALA A 24 -8.03 -5.67 -0.99
N HIS A 25 -9.10 -6.44 -0.79
CA HIS A 25 -9.97 -6.39 0.38
C HIS A 25 -9.98 -7.78 1.01
N VAL A 26 -9.46 -7.91 2.22
CA VAL A 26 -9.46 -9.16 2.98
C VAL A 26 -10.59 -9.10 4.01
N TYR A 27 -11.53 -10.04 3.91
CA TYR A 27 -12.61 -10.20 4.87
C TYR A 27 -12.17 -11.24 5.89
N CYS A 28 -12.16 -10.87 7.17
CA CYS A 28 -11.64 -11.73 8.23
C CYS A 28 -12.41 -11.53 9.53
N THR A 29 -12.29 -12.50 10.42
CA THR A 29 -12.81 -12.42 11.80
C THR A 29 -11.85 -11.63 12.69
N LEU A 30 -12.31 -11.17 13.85
CA LEU A 30 -11.48 -10.38 14.78
C LEU A 30 -10.17 -11.10 15.17
N ASP A 31 -10.24 -12.41 15.42
CA ASP A 31 -9.07 -13.24 15.78
C ASP A 31 -8.04 -13.36 14.64
N GLN A 32 -8.47 -13.21 13.40
CA GLN A 32 -7.62 -13.28 12.20
C GLN A 32 -6.99 -11.93 11.85
N VAL A 33 -7.54 -10.81 12.31
CA VAL A 33 -7.05 -9.45 11.97
C VAL A 33 -5.55 -9.32 12.23
N ALA A 34 -5.08 -9.76 13.40
CA ALA A 34 -3.67 -9.66 13.75
C ALA A 34 -2.76 -10.44 12.79
N SER A 35 -3.12 -11.67 12.43
CA SER A 35 -2.34 -12.47 11.47
C SER A 35 -2.35 -11.87 10.07
N GLU A 36 -3.50 -11.39 9.61
CA GLU A 36 -3.66 -10.82 8.27
C GLU A 36 -2.90 -9.50 8.13
N VAL A 37 -2.99 -8.60 9.11
CA VAL A 37 -2.23 -7.34 9.10
C VAL A 37 -0.72 -7.63 9.09
N ARG A 38 -0.24 -8.56 9.95
CA ARG A 38 1.19 -8.95 9.98
C ARG A 38 1.66 -9.52 8.65
N SER A 39 0.85 -10.39 8.04
CA SER A 39 1.14 -10.97 6.71
C SER A 39 1.26 -9.87 5.65
N ASN A 40 0.36 -8.88 5.68
CA ASN A 40 0.38 -7.78 4.73
C ASN A 40 1.56 -6.82 4.92
N VAL A 41 1.96 -6.55 6.16
CA VAL A 41 3.17 -5.76 6.44
C VAL A 41 4.41 -6.49 5.91
N ARG A 42 4.55 -7.78 6.20
CA ARG A 42 5.68 -8.60 5.71
C ARG A 42 5.72 -8.65 4.19
N MET A 43 4.58 -8.85 3.55
CA MET A 43 4.48 -8.83 2.08
C MET A 43 4.95 -7.49 1.50
N ALA A 44 4.60 -6.36 2.11
CA ALA A 44 5.09 -5.05 1.68
C ALA A 44 6.62 -4.93 1.83
N GLN A 45 7.17 -5.39 2.96
CA GLN A 45 8.61 -5.41 3.21
C GLN A 45 9.36 -6.29 2.19
N GLU A 46 8.85 -7.50 1.90
CA GLU A 46 9.41 -8.40 0.89
C GLU A 46 9.45 -7.76 -0.50
N TYR A 47 8.38 -7.04 -0.88
CA TYR A 47 8.39 -6.28 -2.13
C TYR A 47 9.46 -5.20 -2.12
N TYR A 48 9.56 -4.42 -1.05
CA TYR A 48 10.55 -3.34 -0.96
C TYR A 48 11.98 -3.88 -1.03
N GLU A 49 12.28 -4.96 -0.32
CA GLU A 49 13.57 -5.66 -0.43
C GLU A 49 13.83 -6.12 -1.87
N THR A 50 12.83 -6.70 -2.53
CA THR A 50 12.93 -7.16 -3.93
C THR A 50 13.25 -6.03 -4.90
N PHE A 51 12.69 -4.84 -4.66
CA PHE A 51 12.93 -3.65 -5.50
C PHE A 51 14.15 -2.82 -5.06
N GLY A 52 14.82 -3.17 -3.95
CA GLY A 52 15.97 -2.46 -3.40
C GLY A 52 15.60 -1.14 -2.71
N PHE A 53 14.46 -1.12 -2.04
CA PHE A 53 13.93 0.01 -1.29
C PHE A 53 14.22 -0.17 0.21
N ASP A 54 15.20 0.58 0.72
CA ASP A 54 15.66 0.45 2.11
C ASP A 54 15.30 1.65 3.00
N ASP A 55 14.92 2.78 2.39
CA ASP A 55 14.63 4.05 3.08
C ASP A 55 13.11 4.31 3.11
N TYR A 56 12.45 3.74 4.12
CA TYR A 56 11.01 3.93 4.37
C TYR A 56 10.69 3.90 5.86
N ASP A 57 9.65 4.61 6.24
CA ASP A 57 9.16 4.69 7.62
C ASP A 57 7.71 4.19 7.71
N PHE A 58 7.38 3.52 8.81
CA PHE A 58 5.98 3.19 9.10
C PHE A 58 5.29 4.35 9.82
N ARG A 59 4.03 4.57 9.48
CA ARG A 59 3.18 5.56 10.13
C ARG A 59 1.82 4.97 10.48
N LEU A 60 1.47 4.99 11.75
CA LEU A 60 0.14 4.66 12.23
C LEU A 60 -0.74 5.91 12.20
N SER A 61 -1.62 5.98 11.22
CA SER A 61 -2.51 7.11 10.99
C SER A 61 -3.81 6.93 11.79
N LEU A 62 -4.02 7.84 12.74
CA LEU A 62 -5.09 7.83 13.74
C LEU A 62 -6.21 8.82 13.39
N TRP A 63 -7.39 8.61 13.96
CA TRP A 63 -8.47 9.59 13.83
C TRP A 63 -8.19 10.83 14.67
N ASP A 64 -8.87 11.92 14.33
CA ASP A 64 -8.84 13.16 15.07
C ASP A 64 -10.19 13.34 15.80
N PRO A 65 -10.22 13.19 17.14
CA PRO A 65 -11.43 13.34 17.95
C PRO A 65 -12.09 14.72 17.85
N ASP A 66 -11.30 15.75 17.52
CA ASP A 66 -11.77 17.14 17.41
C ASP A 66 -12.39 17.42 16.02
N ASN A 67 -12.13 16.57 15.03
CA ASN A 67 -12.64 16.68 13.66
C ASN A 67 -13.65 15.57 13.33
N LYS A 68 -14.76 15.55 14.08
CA LYS A 68 -15.79 14.51 13.96
C LYS A 68 -16.47 14.44 12.59
N ASP A 69 -16.55 15.56 11.86
CA ASP A 69 -17.20 15.60 10.54
C ASP A 69 -16.50 14.74 9.48
N LYS A 70 -15.19 14.48 9.65
CA LYS A 70 -14.41 13.64 8.73
C LYS A 70 -14.64 12.14 8.98
N TYR A 71 -15.00 11.74 10.20
CA TYR A 71 -14.98 10.34 10.63
C TYR A 71 -16.38 9.80 10.93
N ILE A 72 -16.50 8.48 10.93
CA ILE A 72 -17.72 7.82 11.43
C ILE A 72 -17.78 8.01 12.95
N ASP A 73 -18.97 8.39 13.44
CA ASP A 73 -19.25 8.66 14.87
C ASP A 73 -19.36 7.36 15.68
N GLN A 74 -18.22 6.68 15.83
CA GLN A 74 -18.06 5.44 16.61
C GLN A 74 -16.75 5.48 17.41
N PRO A 75 -16.61 6.39 18.40
CA PRO A 75 -15.38 6.59 19.16
C PRO A 75 -14.81 5.31 19.79
N GLU A 76 -15.67 4.43 20.27
CA GLU A 76 -15.25 3.17 20.90
C GLU A 76 -14.58 2.22 19.90
N ASN A 77 -15.12 2.13 18.68
CA ASN A 77 -14.53 1.31 17.62
C ASN A 77 -13.20 1.88 17.15
N TRP A 78 -13.07 3.21 17.09
CA TRP A 78 -11.81 3.87 16.81
C TRP A 78 -10.74 3.54 17.85
N GLU A 79 -11.05 3.70 19.14
CA GLU A 79 -10.10 3.41 20.22
C GLU A 79 -9.67 1.93 20.20
N ALA A 80 -10.64 1.02 20.04
CA ALA A 80 -10.36 -0.42 19.98
C ALA A 80 -9.47 -0.79 18.78
N THR A 81 -9.81 -0.31 17.58
CA THR A 81 -9.05 -0.67 16.36
C THR A 81 -7.67 -0.03 16.33
N GLN A 82 -7.51 1.20 16.84
CA GLN A 82 -6.19 1.84 16.95
C GLN A 82 -5.29 1.10 17.92
N ASN A 83 -5.80 0.73 19.10
CA ASN A 83 -5.04 -0.06 20.08
C ASN A 83 -4.65 -1.44 19.51
N HIS A 84 -5.56 -2.09 18.77
CA HIS A 84 -5.25 -3.35 18.13
C HIS A 84 -4.13 -3.23 17.08
N LEU A 85 -4.14 -2.17 16.26
CA LEU A 85 -3.06 -1.92 15.31
C LEU A 85 -1.73 -1.59 16.01
N ARG A 86 -1.73 -0.86 17.13
CA ARG A 86 -0.52 -0.64 17.95
C ARG A 86 0.08 -1.95 18.42
N GLU A 87 -0.73 -2.82 19.04
CA GLU A 87 -0.27 -4.13 19.51
C GLU A 87 0.32 -5.00 18.39
N ILE A 88 -0.28 -4.93 17.19
CA ILE A 88 0.22 -5.64 16.02
C ILE A 88 1.58 -5.07 15.58
N MET A 89 1.72 -3.75 15.49
CA MET A 89 2.95 -3.07 15.08
C MET A 89 4.08 -3.28 16.09
N ASP A 90 3.78 -3.13 17.39
CA ASP A 90 4.71 -3.41 18.48
C ASP A 90 5.18 -4.88 18.45
N GLY A 91 4.25 -5.81 18.19
CA GLY A 91 4.55 -7.24 18.05
C GLY A 91 5.36 -7.59 16.79
N LEU A 92 5.39 -6.73 15.77
CA LEU A 92 6.27 -6.86 14.61
C LEU A 92 7.68 -6.33 14.87
N GLY A 93 7.87 -5.52 15.92
CA GLY A 93 9.15 -4.90 16.25
C GLY A 93 9.62 -3.86 15.23
N VAL A 94 8.68 -3.24 14.51
CA VAL A 94 8.98 -2.15 13.55
C VAL A 94 8.86 -0.80 14.25
N GLU A 95 9.74 0.14 13.91
CA GLU A 95 9.60 1.52 14.36
C GLU A 95 8.49 2.20 13.53
N TYR A 96 7.60 2.92 14.20
CA TYR A 96 6.54 3.69 13.55
C TYR A 96 6.29 5.00 14.27
N THR A 97 5.70 5.94 13.54
CA THR A 97 5.23 7.23 14.08
C THR A 97 3.70 7.26 14.10
N GLU A 98 3.11 7.84 15.14
CA GLU A 98 1.67 8.08 15.18
C GLU A 98 1.35 9.44 14.55
N ALA A 99 0.32 9.48 13.69
CA ALA A 99 -0.14 10.69 13.04
C ALA A 99 -1.65 10.87 13.21
N VAL A 100 -2.03 11.79 14.10
CA VAL A 100 -3.43 12.17 14.35
C VAL A 100 -3.99 12.93 13.15
N GLY A 101 -5.20 12.59 12.74
CA GLY A 101 -5.89 13.27 11.65
C GLY A 101 -5.61 12.70 10.26
N GLU A 102 -4.71 11.72 10.15
CA GLU A 102 -4.31 11.13 8.87
C GLU A 102 -5.09 9.87 8.50
N ALA A 103 -5.91 9.31 9.41
CA ALA A 103 -6.73 8.11 9.16
C ALA A 103 -7.72 8.28 7.98
N ALA A 104 -8.20 7.14 7.48
CA ALA A 104 -9.35 7.10 6.59
C ALA A 104 -10.63 7.50 7.35
N PHE A 105 -11.75 7.73 6.66
CA PHE A 105 -12.98 8.11 7.35
C PHE A 105 -13.64 6.93 8.10
N TYR A 106 -13.27 5.69 7.78
CA TYR A 106 -13.90 4.45 8.25
C TYR A 106 -13.00 3.58 9.15
N GLY A 107 -11.76 4.00 9.38
CA GLY A 107 -10.85 3.25 10.24
C GLY A 107 -9.40 3.72 10.19
N PRO A 108 -8.58 3.26 11.14
CA PRO A 108 -7.16 3.58 11.19
C PRO A 108 -6.40 2.83 10.11
N LYS A 109 -5.20 3.33 9.78
CA LYS A 109 -4.36 2.71 8.76
C LYS A 109 -2.88 2.78 9.09
N ILE A 110 -2.15 1.77 8.63
CA ILE A 110 -0.70 1.75 8.60
C ILE A 110 -0.29 2.22 7.20
N ASP A 111 0.35 3.37 7.13
CA ASP A 111 0.96 3.87 5.91
C ASP A 111 2.47 3.61 5.92
N ILE A 112 3.03 3.23 4.76
CA ILE A 112 4.47 3.12 4.57
C ILE A 112 4.93 4.31 3.74
N GLN A 113 5.69 5.19 4.39
CA GLN A 113 6.14 6.48 3.86
C GLN A 113 7.48 6.32 3.17
N PHE A 114 7.60 6.92 1.99
CA PHE A 114 8.86 7.02 1.27
C PHE A 114 9.26 8.47 1.11
N ARG A 115 10.55 8.73 1.32
CA ARG A 115 11.12 10.03 1.02
C ARG A 115 11.50 10.10 -0.46
N THR A 116 10.84 11.00 -1.18
CA THR A 116 11.19 11.28 -2.58
C THR A 116 12.51 12.04 -2.68
N ALA A 117 13.17 12.00 -3.85
CA ALA A 117 14.39 12.76 -4.11
C ALA A 117 14.24 14.30 -3.94
N LEU A 118 12.99 14.81 -3.94
CA LEU A 118 12.66 16.21 -3.69
C LEU A 118 12.41 16.51 -2.20
N GLY A 119 12.66 15.56 -1.30
CA GLY A 119 12.48 15.70 0.14
C GLY A 119 11.03 15.64 0.62
N ARG A 120 10.07 15.30 -0.26
CA ARG A 120 8.67 15.10 0.13
C ARG A 120 8.43 13.65 0.55
N GLU A 121 7.67 13.48 1.62
CA GLU A 121 7.17 12.18 2.07
C GLU A 121 5.85 11.85 1.37
N GLU A 122 5.77 10.63 0.87
CA GLU A 122 4.62 10.14 0.12
C GLU A 122 4.30 8.71 0.57
N SER A 123 3.03 8.44 0.86
CA SER A 123 2.57 7.08 1.17
C SER A 123 2.65 6.21 -0.08
N MET A 124 3.54 5.21 -0.07
CA MET A 124 3.59 4.21 -1.14
C MET A 124 2.59 3.10 -0.86
N SER A 125 2.52 2.59 0.37
CA SER A 125 1.59 1.52 0.71
C SER A 125 0.77 1.85 1.91
N THR A 126 -0.40 1.21 1.95
CA THR A 126 -1.37 1.43 3.01
C THR A 126 -2.08 0.12 3.31
N ILE A 127 -2.28 -0.13 4.60
CA ILE A 127 -3.06 -1.24 5.15
C ILE A 127 -4.06 -0.58 6.10
N GLN A 128 -5.35 -0.64 5.77
CA GLN A 128 -6.41 0.07 6.48
C GLN A 128 -7.36 -0.95 7.08
N LEU A 129 -7.71 -0.79 8.35
CA LEU A 129 -8.65 -1.66 9.05
C LEU A 129 -10.03 -0.97 9.07
N ASP A 130 -10.95 -1.43 8.23
CA ASP A 130 -12.32 -0.93 8.15
C ASP A 130 -13.23 -1.74 9.08
N PHE A 131 -13.75 -1.06 10.10
CA PHE A 131 -14.72 -1.60 11.05
C PHE A 131 -16.17 -1.22 10.70
N ALA A 132 -16.38 -0.31 9.75
CA ALA A 132 -17.69 0.20 9.37
C ALA A 132 -18.31 -0.53 8.17
N ALA A 133 -17.49 -1.24 7.37
CA ALA A 133 -17.97 -2.03 6.24
C ALA A 133 -19.05 -3.04 6.63
N LYS A 134 -18.96 -3.65 7.83
CA LYS A 134 -19.93 -4.64 8.31
C LYS A 134 -21.36 -4.08 8.34
N GLU A 135 -21.54 -2.92 8.96
CA GLU A 135 -22.86 -2.29 9.12
C GLU A 135 -23.36 -1.72 7.79
N ARG A 136 -22.45 -1.14 7.00
CA ARG A 136 -22.80 -0.48 5.73
C ARG A 136 -23.26 -1.45 4.65
N PHE A 137 -22.64 -2.62 4.59
CA PHE A 137 -22.92 -3.62 3.55
C PHE A 137 -23.72 -4.82 4.05
N GLY A 138 -24.02 -4.88 5.36
CA GLY A 138 -24.72 -6.02 5.97
C GLY A 138 -23.91 -7.30 5.85
N LEU A 139 -22.61 -7.23 6.12
CA LEU A 139 -21.71 -8.39 5.99
C LEU A 139 -21.92 -9.35 7.17
N SER A 140 -22.04 -10.64 6.84
CA SER A 140 -22.08 -11.72 7.80
C SER A 140 -21.37 -12.95 7.26
N TYR A 141 -21.01 -13.86 8.16
CA TYR A 141 -20.47 -15.18 7.82
C TYR A 141 -21.09 -16.25 8.72
N MET A 142 -21.04 -17.52 8.29
CA MET A 142 -21.43 -18.65 9.12
C MET A 142 -20.23 -19.12 9.92
N ASP A 143 -20.34 -19.13 11.24
CA ASP A 143 -19.26 -19.60 12.11
C ASP A 143 -19.17 -21.14 12.15
N GLU A 144 -18.15 -21.66 12.85
CA GLU A 144 -17.93 -23.11 13.00
C GLU A 144 -19.08 -23.84 13.69
N THR A 145 -19.92 -23.11 14.44
CA THR A 145 -21.10 -23.65 15.14
C THR A 145 -22.36 -23.61 14.27
N GLY A 146 -22.27 -23.02 13.07
CA GLY A 146 -23.39 -22.85 12.15
C GLY A 146 -24.30 -21.67 12.48
N ASN A 147 -23.85 -20.75 13.33
CA ASN A 147 -24.56 -19.51 13.60
C ASN A 147 -24.09 -18.40 12.66
N GLU A 148 -25.02 -17.52 12.28
CA GLU A 148 -24.68 -16.32 11.53
C GLU A 148 -24.01 -15.30 12.45
N ASN A 149 -22.82 -14.84 12.07
CA ASN A 149 -22.04 -13.86 12.81
C ASN A 149 -21.78 -12.61 11.94
N GLY A 150 -22.07 -11.44 12.48
CA GLY A 150 -21.92 -10.15 11.81
C GLY A 150 -20.61 -9.41 12.09
N GLU A 151 -19.72 -9.97 12.91
CA GLU A 151 -18.42 -9.35 13.27
C GLU A 151 -17.37 -9.59 12.19
N VAL A 152 -17.63 -9.04 10.99
CA VAL A 152 -16.72 -9.08 9.84
C VAL A 152 -15.85 -7.82 9.84
N PHE A 153 -14.54 -8.00 9.75
CA PHE A 153 -13.57 -6.92 9.57
C PHE A 153 -13.05 -6.93 8.14
N VAL A 154 -12.83 -5.75 7.58
CA VAL A 154 -12.30 -5.60 6.21
C VAL A 154 -10.95 -4.92 6.26
N ILE A 155 -9.92 -5.60 5.77
CA ILE A 155 -8.59 -5.02 5.60
C ILE A 155 -8.44 -4.58 4.14
N HIS A 156 -8.30 -3.27 3.93
CA HIS A 156 -7.98 -2.69 2.64
C HIS A 156 -6.47 -2.59 2.50
N ARG A 157 -5.90 -3.09 1.40
CA ARG A 157 -4.46 -3.04 1.18
C ARG A 157 -4.10 -2.59 -0.23
N ALA A 158 -3.04 -1.81 -0.32
CA ALA A 158 -2.37 -1.49 -1.57
C ALA A 158 -0.84 -1.54 -1.40
N PRO A 159 -0.22 -2.72 -1.46
CA PRO A 159 1.19 -2.93 -1.10
C PRO A 159 2.20 -2.34 -2.09
N LEU A 160 1.76 -1.88 -3.26
CA LEU A 160 2.61 -1.24 -4.28
C LEU A 160 2.00 0.07 -4.78
N SER A 161 1.14 0.73 -3.99
CA SER A 161 0.44 1.94 -4.42
C SER A 161 -0.35 1.75 -5.73
N THR A 162 -0.60 2.86 -6.42
CA THR A 162 -1.00 2.85 -7.82
C THR A 162 0.20 2.55 -8.72
N HIS A 163 -0.02 1.82 -9.80
CA HIS A 163 1.01 1.42 -10.76
C HIS A 163 1.72 2.66 -11.33
N GLU A 164 0.99 3.75 -11.59
CA GLU A 164 1.55 4.99 -12.09
C GLU A 164 2.57 5.57 -11.09
N ARG A 165 2.18 5.70 -9.82
CA ARG A 165 3.06 6.23 -8.77
C ARG A 165 4.24 5.30 -8.52
N PHE A 166 3.99 4.00 -8.44
CA PHE A 166 5.02 3.01 -8.20
C PHE A 166 6.09 3.01 -9.30
N VAL A 167 5.67 3.06 -10.56
CA VAL A 167 6.59 3.23 -11.69
C VAL A 167 7.36 4.54 -11.53
N ALA A 168 6.70 5.66 -11.18
CA ALA A 168 7.40 6.93 -10.93
C ALA A 168 8.52 6.82 -9.88
N PHE A 169 8.27 6.08 -8.80
CA PHE A 169 9.28 5.79 -7.77
C PHE A 169 10.41 4.91 -8.29
N LEU A 170 10.09 3.83 -9.01
CA LEU A 170 11.11 2.98 -9.64
C LEU A 170 12.00 3.77 -10.59
N LEU A 171 11.41 4.69 -11.36
CA LEU A 171 12.13 5.58 -12.27
C LEU A 171 13.07 6.54 -11.54
N GLY A 172 12.59 7.13 -10.44
CA GLY A 172 13.36 8.09 -9.64
C GLY A 172 14.46 7.46 -8.80
N ALA A 173 14.22 6.28 -8.23
CA ALA A 173 15.12 5.64 -7.26
C ALA A 173 16.13 4.68 -7.91
N VAL A 174 15.69 3.81 -8.83
CA VAL A 174 16.49 2.66 -9.29
C VAL A 174 17.19 2.94 -10.62
N GLY A 175 16.74 3.93 -11.38
CA GLY A 175 17.36 4.32 -12.66
C GLY A 175 17.58 3.14 -13.59
N TRP A 176 16.53 2.38 -13.94
CA TRP A 176 16.56 1.22 -14.86
C TRP A 176 17.54 0.09 -14.57
N LYS A 177 18.20 0.05 -13.40
CA LYS A 177 19.26 -0.91 -13.12
C LYS A 177 18.80 -2.36 -12.93
N SER A 178 17.50 -2.60 -12.69
CA SER A 178 16.98 -3.97 -12.60
C SER A 178 16.84 -4.59 -13.99
N THR A 179 17.60 -5.66 -14.26
CA THR A 179 17.57 -6.41 -15.52
C THR A 179 16.21 -7.01 -15.85
N TYR A 180 15.35 -7.22 -14.84
CA TYR A 180 14.00 -7.76 -15.01
C TYR A 180 12.96 -6.72 -15.42
N LEU A 181 13.23 -5.44 -15.11
CA LEU A 181 12.37 -4.30 -15.47
C LEU A 181 12.94 -3.52 -16.67
N ALA A 182 14.07 -3.98 -17.22
CA ALA A 182 14.70 -3.36 -18.37
C ALA A 182 13.88 -3.57 -19.64
N PHE A 183 13.55 -2.47 -20.32
CA PHE A 183 12.95 -2.57 -21.65
C PHE A 183 14.00 -3.13 -22.63
N PRO A 184 13.63 -4.09 -23.49
CA PRO A 184 14.53 -4.59 -24.52
C PRO A 184 14.97 -3.42 -25.43
N GLY A 185 16.24 -3.03 -25.36
CA GLY A 185 16.81 -1.95 -26.17
C GLY A 185 17.31 -0.72 -25.41
N ALA A 186 17.18 -0.66 -24.08
CA ALA A 186 17.83 0.38 -23.28
C ALA A 186 19.35 0.09 -23.14
N SER A 187 20.11 0.28 -24.22
CA SER A 187 21.57 0.28 -24.16
C SER A 187 22.05 1.62 -23.62
N SER A 188 22.74 1.60 -22.49
CA SER A 188 23.49 2.75 -21.98
C SER A 188 24.63 3.09 -22.95
N GLY A 189 24.44 4.12 -23.79
CA GLY A 189 25.52 4.73 -24.57
C GLY A 189 26.05 3.94 -25.77
N ASN A 190 26.27 4.64 -26.88
CA ASN A 190 26.75 4.11 -28.16
C ASN A 190 28.11 3.40 -28.06
N HIS A 191 28.20 2.17 -28.59
CA HIS A 191 29.20 1.75 -29.61
C HIS A 191 29.16 0.25 -30.02
N HIS A 192 28.21 -0.58 -29.55
CA HIS A 192 28.15 -2.01 -29.92
C HIS A 192 26.73 -2.50 -30.29
N LEU A 193 26.03 -1.78 -31.19
CA LEU A 193 24.68 -2.17 -31.62
C LEU A 193 24.64 -3.49 -32.42
N GLY A 194 25.73 -3.86 -33.10
CA GLY A 194 25.78 -5.09 -33.92
C GLY A 194 25.86 -6.38 -33.09
N GLU A 195 26.72 -6.43 -32.07
CA GLU A 195 26.89 -7.61 -31.20
C GLU A 195 25.71 -7.79 -30.24
N ALA A 196 25.16 -6.68 -29.71
CA ALA A 196 24.00 -6.72 -28.82
C ALA A 196 22.74 -7.29 -29.51
N GLN A 197 22.54 -7.01 -30.80
CA GLN A 197 21.43 -7.59 -31.57
C GLN A 197 21.58 -9.11 -31.79
N GLY A 198 22.81 -9.60 -31.97
CA GLY A 198 23.12 -11.03 -32.08
C GLY A 198 22.80 -11.80 -30.79
N VAL A 199 23.24 -11.26 -29.65
CA VAL A 199 23.00 -11.85 -28.32
C VAL A 199 21.52 -11.81 -27.94
N CYS A 200 20.81 -10.73 -28.24
CA CYS A 200 19.36 -10.63 -28.01
C CYS A 200 18.56 -11.64 -28.86
N ARG A 201 18.95 -11.88 -30.12
CA ARG A 201 18.31 -12.90 -30.97
C ARG A 201 18.62 -14.32 -30.51
N ALA A 202 19.83 -14.57 -30.00
CA ALA A 202 20.21 -15.87 -29.45
C ALA A 202 19.41 -16.19 -28.17
N ARG A 203 19.26 -15.23 -27.25
CA ARG A 203 18.45 -15.43 -26.02
C ARG A 203 16.96 -15.65 -26.29
N LYS A 204 16.37 -14.97 -27.28
CA LYS A 204 14.96 -15.18 -27.65
C LYS A 204 14.67 -16.52 -28.35
N ARG A 205 15.69 -17.25 -28.82
CA ARG A 205 15.55 -18.54 -29.52
C ARG A 205 15.82 -19.76 -28.62
N GLY A 206 16.18 -19.54 -27.35
CA GLY A 206 16.44 -20.58 -26.36
C GLY A 206 15.33 -20.77 -25.32
N LEU A 207 14.17 -20.16 -25.53
CA LEU A 207 12.88 -20.44 -24.88
C LEU A 207 11.94 -20.98 -25.96
#